data_AF-A0A2N1RT15-F1
#
_entry.id   AF-A0A2N1RT15-F1
#
_cell.length_a   1.000
_cell.length_b   1.000
_cell.length_c   1.000
_cell.angle_alpha   90.00
_cell.angle_beta   90.00
_cell.angle_gamma   90.00
#
_symmetry.space_group_name_H-M   'P 1'
#
loop_
_entity.id
_entity.type
_entity.pdbx_description
1 polymer ?
#
loop_
_entity_poly.entity_id
_entity_poly.type
_entity_poly.pdbx_seq_one_letter_code
_entity_poly.pdbx_strand_id
1 'polypeptide(L)'
;MPALVMNNNKELIEGIKERVLDISGGDEGRTINFDGVVFREPGRSGCGGKISITCLFINEDGNVCADMYRSGSAGCVDFICGLDLNSLDEKVLKEIMSAIFSGKWSVAESSSVEKNKKRNPVSSFKIPFLQKGA
;
A
#
# COMPACT_ATOMS: atom_id res chain seq x y z
N MET A 1 -0.28 24.21 30.70
CA MET A 1 -1.19 23.04 30.63
C MET A 1 -1.23 22.59 29.17
N PRO A 2 -0.60 21.46 28.80
CA PRO A 2 -0.63 21.02 27.41
C PRO A 2 -2.01 20.45 27.10
N ALA A 3 -2.55 20.88 25.96
CA ALA A 3 -3.88 20.54 25.49
C ALA A 3 -4.05 19.02 25.37
N LEU A 4 -5.20 18.54 25.84
CA LEU A 4 -5.75 17.21 25.58
C LEU A 4 -5.98 17.06 24.06
N VAL A 5 -4.94 16.72 23.30
CA VAL A 5 -5.07 16.18 21.94
C VAL A 5 -5.46 14.71 22.09
N MET A 6 -6.69 14.46 22.57
CA MET A 6 -7.23 13.11 22.61
C MET A 6 -7.91 12.80 21.28
N ASN A 7 -7.34 11.78 20.62
CA ASN A 7 -8.02 10.60 20.09
C ASN A 7 -8.75 10.59 18.73
N ASN A 8 -8.76 11.64 17.92
CA ASN A 8 -9.26 11.47 16.53
C ASN A 8 -8.46 10.41 15.75
N ASN A 9 -7.14 10.36 15.94
CA ASN A 9 -6.30 9.38 15.24
C ASN A 9 -6.55 7.95 15.74
N LYS A 10 -6.79 7.75 17.04
CA LYS A 10 -7.06 6.41 17.58
C LYS A 10 -8.39 5.87 17.07
N GLU A 11 -9.43 6.70 17.08
CA GLU A 11 -10.73 6.32 16.53
C GLU A 11 -10.64 6.01 15.02
N LEU A 12 -9.87 6.80 14.26
CA LEU A 12 -9.61 6.53 12.84
C LEU A 12 -8.86 5.21 12.63
N ILE A 13 -7.83 4.95 13.42
CA ILE A 13 -7.02 3.71 13.32
C ILE A 13 -7.86 2.50 13.70
N GLU A 14 -8.65 2.58 14.78
CA GLU A 14 -9.57 1.51 15.18
C GLU A 14 -10.64 1.26 14.10
N GLY A 15 -11.22 2.31 13.52
CA GLY A 15 -12.17 2.18 12.42
C GLY A 15 -11.56 1.57 11.16
N ILE A 16 -10.32 1.92 10.82
CA ILE A 16 -9.58 1.28 9.73
C ILE A 16 -9.33 -0.19 10.06
N LYS A 17 -8.90 -0.50 11.28
CA LYS A 17 -8.66 -1.87 11.73
C LYS A 17 -9.90 -2.74 11.63
N GLU A 18 -11.03 -2.26 12.13
CA GLU A 18 -12.31 -2.95 12.07
C GLU A 18 -12.70 -3.25 10.63
N ARG A 19 -12.52 -2.28 9.72
CA ARG A 19 -12.81 -2.50 8.29
C ARG A 19 -11.83 -3.42 7.59
N VAL A 20 -10.55 -3.36 7.91
CA VAL A 20 -9.57 -4.30 7.40
C VAL A 20 -9.92 -5.73 7.85
N LEU A 21 -10.35 -5.91 9.10
CA LEU A 21 -10.84 -7.19 9.63
C LEU A 21 -12.11 -7.68 8.93
N ASP A 22 -13.09 -6.79 8.74
CA ASP A 22 -14.35 -7.07 8.05
C ASP A 22 -14.10 -7.53 6.60
N ILE A 23 -13.22 -6.82 5.89
CA ILE A 23 -12.84 -7.13 4.50
C ILE A 23 -12.02 -8.43 4.41
N SER A 24 -11.09 -8.63 5.33
CA SER A 24 -10.26 -9.84 5.36
C SER A 24 -11.05 -11.07 5.84
N GLY A 25 -12.23 -10.89 6.43
CA GLY A 25 -13.01 -11.98 7.03
C GLY A 25 -12.39 -12.51 8.33
N GLY A 26 -11.60 -11.69 9.02
CA GLY A 26 -10.92 -12.04 10.27
C GLY A 26 -9.63 -12.85 10.12
N ASP A 27 -9.12 -13.03 8.89
CA ASP A 27 -7.85 -13.72 8.65
C ASP A 27 -6.66 -12.76 8.82
N GLU A 28 -5.90 -12.97 9.90
CA GLU A 28 -4.61 -12.32 10.15
C GLU A 28 -3.61 -12.82 9.09
N GLY A 29 -3.23 -11.96 8.14
CA GLY A 29 -2.33 -12.30 7.03
C GLY A 29 -2.91 -12.04 5.64
N ARG A 30 -4.17 -11.63 5.52
CA ARG A 30 -4.70 -11.12 4.24
C ARG A 30 -4.30 -9.67 4.02
N THR A 31 -3.83 -9.41 2.82
CA THR A 31 -3.39 -8.08 2.39
C THR A 31 -4.47 -7.44 1.53
N ILE A 32 -4.87 -6.22 1.88
CA ILE A 32 -5.82 -5.42 1.11
C ILE A 32 -5.01 -4.49 0.21
N ASN A 33 -5.01 -4.76 -1.10
CA ASN A 33 -4.33 -3.92 -2.06
C ASN A 33 -5.22 -2.74 -2.47
N PHE A 34 -4.66 -1.54 -2.52
CA PHE A 34 -5.35 -0.34 -2.97
C PHE A 34 -5.04 -0.04 -4.44
N ASP A 35 -6.07 0.33 -5.20
CA ASP A 35 -5.91 0.73 -6.60
C ASP A 35 -5.76 2.26 -6.71
N GLY A 36 -4.51 2.71 -6.85
CA GLY A 36 -4.20 4.09 -7.22
C GLY A 36 -4.50 5.15 -6.15
N VAL A 37 -4.47 4.78 -4.87
CA VAL A 37 -4.65 5.74 -3.76
C VAL A 37 -3.38 6.55 -3.59
N VAL A 38 -3.42 7.83 -3.98
CA VAL A 38 -2.28 8.73 -3.92
C VAL A 38 -2.66 10.02 -3.23
N PHE A 39 -1.89 10.41 -2.22
CA PHE A 39 -2.08 11.66 -1.50
C PHE A 39 -0.78 12.46 -1.43
N ARG A 40 -0.89 13.74 -1.04
CA ARG A 40 0.24 14.65 -0.92
C ARG A 40 0.72 14.69 0.52
N GLU A 41 2.00 14.41 0.73
CA GLU A 41 2.61 14.42 2.07
C GLU A 41 2.60 15.86 2.64
N PRO A 42 1.93 16.10 3.79
CA PRO A 42 1.92 17.41 4.42
C PRO A 42 3.31 17.72 5.02
N GLY A 43 3.87 18.91 4.75
CA GLY A 43 5.09 19.37 5.42
C GLY A 43 6.32 19.53 4.51
N ARG A 44 6.31 19.02 3.27
CA ARG A 44 7.35 19.34 2.28
C ARG A 44 6.98 20.58 1.47
N SER A 45 7.46 21.73 1.92
CA SER A 45 7.47 22.99 1.16
C SER A 45 8.41 22.85 -0.04
N GLY A 46 7.90 23.17 -1.25
CA GLY A 46 8.73 23.39 -2.45
C GLY A 46 8.56 22.40 -3.59
N CYS A 47 8.16 21.14 -3.34
CA CYS A 47 7.93 20.17 -4.40
C CYS A 47 7.12 18.98 -3.86
N GLY A 48 5.88 18.82 -4.32
CA GLY A 48 4.90 17.90 -3.74
C GLY A 48 5.32 16.44 -3.86
N GLY A 49 5.86 15.88 -2.78
CA GLY A 49 6.01 14.43 -2.64
C GLY A 49 4.62 13.78 -2.62
N LYS A 50 4.45 12.74 -3.42
CA LYS A 50 3.22 11.93 -3.42
C LYS A 50 3.51 10.64 -2.70
N ILE A 51 2.63 10.27 -1.78
CA ILE A 51 2.60 8.95 -1.17
C ILE A 51 1.46 8.18 -1.80
N SER A 52 1.77 7.01 -2.35
CA SER A 52 0.80 6.04 -2.82
C SER A 52 0.68 4.94 -1.79
N ILE A 53 -0.53 4.54 -1.47
CA ILE A 53 -0.78 3.40 -0.58
C ILE A 53 -0.92 2.19 -1.46
N THR A 54 -0.08 1.18 -1.22
CA THR A 54 -0.09 -0.07 -1.98
C THR A 54 -0.99 -1.08 -1.31
N CYS A 55 -0.81 -1.30 -0.01
CA CYS A 55 -1.66 -2.23 0.72
C CYS A 55 -1.75 -1.93 2.21
N LEU A 56 -2.78 -2.51 2.84
CA LEU A 56 -2.93 -2.62 4.28
C LEU A 56 -2.95 -4.09 4.69
N PHE A 57 -2.38 -4.39 5.84
CA PHE A 57 -2.42 -5.72 6.44
C PHE A 57 -2.35 -5.61 7.96
N ILE A 58 -2.72 -6.68 8.64
CA ILE A 58 -2.56 -6.82 10.08
C ILE A 58 -1.32 -7.67 10.31
N ASN A 59 -0.37 -7.16 11.09
CA ASN A 59 0.84 -7.89 11.43
C ASN A 59 0.56 -8.96 12.51
N GLU A 60 1.56 -9.79 12.83
CA GLU A 60 1.43 -10.85 13.85
C GLU A 60 1.14 -10.31 15.26
N ASP A 61 1.43 -9.02 15.52
CA ASP A 61 1.14 -8.35 16.79
C ASP A 61 -0.30 -7.78 16.84
N GLY A 62 -1.09 -7.96 15.78
CA GLY A 62 -2.45 -7.42 15.67
C GLY A 62 -2.51 -5.91 15.36
N ASN A 63 -1.39 -5.30 14.97
CA ASN A 63 -1.31 -3.91 14.53
C ASN A 63 -1.62 -3.79 13.05
N VAL A 64 -2.31 -2.71 12.66
CA VAL A 64 -2.54 -2.42 11.24
C VAL A 64 -1.30 -1.73 10.69
N CYS A 65 -0.75 -2.29 9.62
CA CYS A 65 0.40 -1.76 8.90
C CYS A 65 0.03 -1.44 7.46
N ALA A 66 0.78 -0.51 6.87
CA ALA A 66 0.65 -0.12 5.47
C ALA A 66 1.99 -0.26 4.74
N ASP A 67 1.91 -0.75 3.49
CA ASP A 67 2.98 -0.56 2.52
C ASP A 67 2.64 0.62 1.63
N MET A 68 3.61 1.52 1.46
CA MET A 68 3.44 2.75 0.71
C MET A 68 4.64 3.01 -0.20
N TYR A 69 4.39 3.73 -1.28
CA TYR A 69 5.42 4.27 -2.16
C TYR A 69 5.47 5.78 -2.03
N ARG A 70 6.65 6.32 -1.74
CA ARG A 70 6.88 7.76 -1.73
C ARG A 70 7.66 8.15 -2.98
N SER A 71 7.14 9.11 -3.74
CA SER A 71 7.83 9.72 -4.88
C SER A 71 8.30 11.13 -4.53
N GLY A 72 9.58 11.42 -4.75
CA GLY A 72 10.22 12.71 -4.51
C GLY A 72 10.60 13.46 -5.80
N SER A 73 10.88 14.76 -5.67
CA SER A 73 11.12 15.69 -6.80
C SER A 73 12.42 15.49 -7.58
N ALA A 74 13.30 14.57 -7.15
CA ALA A 74 14.54 14.24 -7.84
C ALA A 74 14.50 12.86 -8.54
N GLY A 75 13.31 12.29 -8.73
CA GLY A 75 13.14 10.92 -9.25
C GLY A 75 13.43 9.83 -8.21
N CYS A 76 13.62 10.21 -6.93
CA CYS A 76 13.72 9.26 -5.83
C CYS A 76 12.36 8.62 -5.58
N VAL A 77 12.34 7.29 -5.58
CA VAL A 77 11.19 6.48 -5.17
C VAL A 77 11.62 5.67 -3.96
N ASP A 78 10.95 5.89 -2.83
CA ASP A 78 11.17 5.11 -1.61
C ASP A 78 10.00 4.17 -1.41
N PHE A 79 10.29 2.87 -1.26
CA PHE A 79 9.31 1.91 -0.80
C PHE A 79 9.35 1.84 0.73
N ILE A 80 8.21 2.05 1.37
CA ILE A 80 8.03 2.08 2.81
C ILE A 80 7.13 0.89 3.16
N CYS A 81 7.72 -0.14 3.76
CA CYS A 81 7.04 -1.39 4.06
C CYS A 81 6.75 -1.52 5.55
N GLY A 82 5.59 -2.07 5.91
CA GLY A 82 5.22 -2.40 7.29
C GLY A 82 5.13 -1.20 8.22
N LEU A 83 4.72 -0.03 7.71
CA LEU A 83 4.58 1.14 8.56
C LEU A 83 3.32 1.01 9.42
N ASP A 84 3.50 1.07 10.74
CA ASP A 84 2.38 1.16 11.68
C ASP A 84 1.59 2.46 11.45
N LEU A 85 0.27 2.33 11.30
CA LEU A 85 -0.65 3.45 11.14
C LEU A 85 -0.59 4.45 12.32
N ASN A 86 -0.14 4.03 13.50
CA ASN A 86 0.09 4.95 14.63
C ASN A 86 1.14 6.03 14.33
N SER A 87 2.04 5.77 13.38
CA SER A 87 3.10 6.70 12.98
C SER A 87 2.67 7.66 11.86
N LEU A 88 1.43 7.54 11.36
CA LEU A 88 0.91 8.34 10.26
C LEU A 88 0.15 9.58 10.73
N ASP A 89 0.23 10.64 9.92
CA ASP A 89 -0.56 11.86 10.15
C ASP A 89 -2.06 11.60 9.94
N GLU A 90 -2.90 12.36 10.66
CA GLU A 90 -4.38 12.29 10.59
C GLU A 90 -4.90 12.40 9.15
N LYS A 91 -4.26 13.24 8.32
CA LYS A 91 -4.65 13.42 6.91
C LYS A 91 -4.48 12.13 6.12
N VAL A 92 -3.41 11.39 6.37
CA VAL A 92 -3.15 10.11 5.71
C VAL A 92 -4.17 9.06 6.13
N LEU A 93 -4.46 9.00 7.43
CA LEU A 93 -5.47 8.10 7.98
C LEU A 93 -6.86 8.36 7.37
N LYS A 94 -7.23 9.63 7.18
CA LYS A 94 -8.49 10.00 6.51
C LYS A 94 -8.54 9.57 5.05
N GLU A 95 -7.44 9.71 4.31
CA GLU A 95 -7.34 9.24 2.92
C GLU A 95 -7.44 7.71 2.85
N ILE A 96 -6.78 6.99 3.77
CA ILE A 96 -6.91 5.52 3.90
C ILE A 96 -8.37 5.15 4.12
N MET A 97 -9.02 5.76 5.11
CA MET A 97 -10.41 5.46 5.45
C MET A 97 -11.34 5.75 4.27
N SER A 98 -11.15 6.89 3.60
CA SER A 98 -11.89 7.25 2.37
C SER A 98 -11.68 6.23 1.26
N ALA A 99 -10.44 5.75 1.06
CA ALA A 99 -10.13 4.75 0.06
C ALA A 99 -10.82 3.41 0.35
N ILE A 100 -10.85 2.98 1.61
CA ILE A 100 -11.57 1.78 2.04
C ILE A 100 -13.06 1.91 1.72
N PHE A 101 -13.69 3.05 2.05
CA PHE A 101 -15.10 3.29 1.74
C PHE A 101 -15.39 3.44 0.25
N SER A 102 -14.43 3.92 -0.54
CA SER A 102 -14.59 4.07 -1.99
C SER A 102 -14.62 2.73 -2.74
N GLY A 103 -14.28 1.62 -2.08
CA GLY A 103 -14.24 0.29 -2.68
C GLY A 103 -13.12 0.09 -3.70
N LYS A 104 -12.14 1.01 -3.76
CA LYS A 104 -10.98 0.92 -4.66
C LYS A 104 -9.88 0.03 -4.09
N TRP A 105 -10.25 -1.18 -3.71
CA TRP A 105 -9.33 -2.15 -3.15
C TRP A 105 -9.69 -3.57 -3.58
N SER A 106 -8.70 -4.46 -3.52
CA SER A 106 -8.85 -5.89 -3.79
C SER A 106 -8.11 -6.67 -2.71
N VAL A 107 -8.73 -7.74 -2.20
CA VAL A 107 -8.05 -8.65 -1.27
C VAL A 107 -7.08 -9.51 -2.09
N ALA A 108 -5.82 -9.52 -1.69
CA ALA A 108 -4.87 -10.50 -2.20
C ALA A 108 -5.28 -11.87 -1.65
N GLU A 109 -5.92 -12.69 -2.49
CA GLU A 109 -6.12 -14.09 -2.15
C GLU A 109 -4.73 -14.74 -2.02
N SER A 110 -4.40 -15.19 -0.82
CA SER A 110 -3.28 -16.09 -0.62
C SER A 110 -3.61 -17.40 -1.33
N SER A 111 -3.24 -17.50 -2.60
CA SER A 111 -3.30 -18.75 -3.35
C SER A 111 -2.25 -19.72 -2.81
N SER A 112 -2.46 -20.24 -1.60
CA SER A 112 -1.81 -21.47 -1.18
C SER A 112 -2.58 -22.64 -1.79
N VAL A 113 -1.94 -23.20 -2.82
CA VAL A 113 -2.20 -24.48 -3.51
C VAL A 113 -3.10 -24.42 -4.76
N GLU A 114 -2.48 -24.20 -5.91
CA GLU A 114 -2.62 -25.15 -7.02
C GLU A 114 -1.28 -25.34 -7.76
N LYS A 115 -0.68 -26.51 -7.56
CA LYS A 115 0.39 -27.04 -8.42
C LYS A 115 -0.14 -27.15 -9.85
N ASN A 116 0.73 -26.89 -10.82
CA ASN A 116 0.58 -27.19 -12.25
C ASN A 116 -0.38 -26.30 -13.07
N LYS A 117 0.15 -25.20 -13.63
CA LYS A 117 -0.17 -24.83 -15.01
C LYS A 117 1.11 -24.50 -15.77
N LYS A 118 1.26 -25.19 -16.90
CA LYS A 118 2.44 -25.30 -17.75
C LYS A 118 3.04 -23.93 -18.06
N ARG A 119 4.35 -23.80 -17.84
CA ARG A 119 5.17 -22.77 -18.48
C ARG A 119 5.05 -22.96 -19.99
N ASN A 120 4.27 -22.11 -20.66
CA ASN A 120 4.48 -21.90 -22.09
C ASN A 120 5.82 -21.15 -22.23
N PRO A 121 6.82 -21.71 -22.93
CA PRO A 121 8.01 -20.95 -23.24
C PRO A 121 7.59 -19.84 -24.20
N VAL A 122 7.60 -18.60 -23.72
CA VAL A 122 7.45 -17.43 -24.59
C VAL A 122 8.69 -17.40 -25.49
N SER A 123 8.49 -17.91 -26.71
CA SER A 123 9.09 -17.49 -27.97
C SER A 123 10.37 -16.66 -27.80
N SER A 124 11.50 -17.30 -28.09
CA SER A 124 12.80 -16.71 -28.40
C SER A 124 12.71 -15.27 -28.91
N PHE A 125 13.13 -14.31 -28.08
CA PHE A 125 13.50 -12.98 -28.54
C PHE A 125 14.64 -13.14 -29.55
N LYS A 126 14.32 -13.03 -30.85
CA LYS A 126 15.33 -12.90 -31.91
C LYS A 126 15.95 -11.51 -31.79
N ILE A 127 17.13 -11.45 -31.18
CA ILE A 127 18.03 -10.30 -31.28
C ILE A 127 18.45 -10.22 -32.76
N PRO A 128 18.18 -9.12 -33.49
CA PRO A 128 18.71 -8.96 -34.83
C PRO A 128 20.21 -8.67 -34.73
N PHE A 129 21.02 -9.66 -35.07
CA PHE A 129 22.45 -9.47 -35.30
C PHE A 129 22.66 -8.38 -36.36
N LEU A 130 23.34 -7.30 -35.97
CA LEU A 130 24.02 -6.43 -36.92
C LEU A 130 25.16 -7.23 -37.56
N GLN A 131 24.97 -7.66 -38.81
CA GLN A 131 26.06 -7.99 -39.71
C GLN A 131 25.86 -7.15 -40.98
N LYS A 132 26.58 -6.03 -41.06
CA LYS A 132 26.87 -5.37 -42.33
C LYS A 132 28.35 -5.54 -42.56
N GLY A 133 28.67 -6.27 -43.63
CA GLY A 133 30.03 -6.49 -44.08
C GLY A 133 30.69 -5.22 -44.58
N ALA A 134 32.01 -5.24 -44.49
CA ALA A 134 32.95 -4.53 -45.34
C ALA A 134 33.93 -5.57 -45.88
#